data_AF-A0A838H4I2-F1
#
_entry.id   AF-A0A838H4I2-F1
#
_cell.length_a   1.000
_cell.length_b   1.000
_cell.length_c   1.000
_cell.angle_alpha   90.00
_cell.angle_beta   90.00
_cell.angle_gamma   90.00
#
_symmetry.space_group_name_H-M   'P 1'
#
loop_
_entity.id
_entity.type
_entity.pdbx_description
1 polymer ?
#
loop_
_entity_poly.entity_id
_entity_poly.type
_entity_poly.pdbx_seq_one_letter_code
_entity_poly.pdbx_strand_id
1 'polypeptide(L)'
;MSGEIDWAHLRRAAAEVMRHAYAPYSHFPVGAAGLVDDGRVVVGCNVENASHGLGLCAECGMVSALHASGGGRLVAVACVDRSGQPLMPCGRCRQLLWENGGPALL
;
A
#
# COMPACT_ATOMS: atom_id res chain seq x y z
N MET A 1 15.78 -6.95 -15.14
CA MET A 1 15.09 -8.22 -15.46
C MET A 1 13.77 -8.22 -14.70
N SER A 2 12.64 -8.02 -15.36
CA SER A 2 11.34 -8.13 -14.70
C SER A 2 11.12 -9.60 -14.38
N GLY A 3 11.48 -10.03 -13.17
CA GLY A 3 10.93 -11.26 -12.63
C GLY A 3 9.40 -11.17 -12.71
N GLU A 4 8.75 -12.26 -13.03
CA GLU A 4 7.29 -12.33 -13.04
C GLU A 4 6.77 -11.90 -11.65
N ILE A 5 5.91 -10.89 -11.60
CA ILE A 5 5.39 -10.36 -10.33
C ILE A 5 4.48 -11.43 -9.72
N ASP A 6 4.83 -11.94 -8.54
CA ASP A 6 3.94 -12.81 -7.77
C ASP A 6 2.80 -11.99 -7.14
N TRP A 7 1.77 -11.74 -7.95
CA TRP A 7 0.57 -11.03 -7.54
C TRP A 7 -0.17 -11.73 -6.41
N ALA A 8 -0.10 -13.06 -6.32
CA ALA A 8 -0.77 -13.82 -5.28
C ALA A 8 -0.10 -13.56 -3.92
N HIS A 9 1.24 -13.56 -3.87
CA HIS A 9 2.00 -13.17 -2.68
C HIS A 9 1.72 -11.73 -2.28
N LEU A 10 1.75 -10.79 -3.24
CA LEU A 10 1.53 -9.37 -2.96
C LEU A 10 0.13 -9.10 -2.39
N ARG A 11 -0.91 -9.73 -2.94
CA ARG A 11 -2.29 -9.64 -2.41
C ARG A 11 -2.43 -10.27 -1.02
N ARG A 12 -1.76 -11.40 -0.77
CA ARG A 12 -1.73 -12.00 0.58
C ARG A 12 -1.11 -11.05 1.60
N ALA A 13 0.05 -10.47 1.29
CA ALA A 13 0.72 -9.50 2.17
C ALA A 13 -0.18 -8.27 2.44
N ALA A 14 -0.87 -7.75 1.43
CA ALA A 14 -1.83 -6.65 1.58
C ALA A 14 -3.02 -7.04 2.49
N ALA A 15 -3.59 -8.23 2.32
CA ALA A 15 -4.68 -8.73 3.15
C ALA A 15 -4.23 -9.02 4.61
N GLU A 16 -2.98 -9.41 4.81
CA GLU A 16 -2.41 -9.61 6.14
C GLU A 16 -2.22 -8.29 6.89
N VAL A 17 -1.59 -7.30 6.26
CA VAL A 17 -1.34 -5.99 6.89
C VAL A 17 -2.66 -5.23 7.17
N MET A 18 -3.67 -5.40 6.31
CA MET A 18 -4.99 -4.80 6.48
C MET A 18 -5.61 -5.11 7.86
N ARG A 19 -5.36 -6.30 8.42
CA ARG A 19 -5.90 -6.69 9.73
C ARG A 19 -5.33 -5.85 10.89
N HIS A 20 -4.26 -5.09 10.66
CA HIS A 20 -3.65 -4.18 11.62
C HIS A 20 -4.14 -2.74 11.45
N ALA A 21 -5.05 -2.47 10.51
CA ALA A 21 -5.61 -1.14 10.30
C ALA A 21 -6.25 -0.58 11.57
N TYR A 22 -5.94 0.68 11.88
CA TYR A 22 -6.64 1.44 12.90
C TYR A 22 -7.75 2.24 12.21
N ALA A 23 -8.96 1.69 12.16
CA ALA A 23 -10.09 2.32 11.45
C ALA A 23 -11.40 2.34 12.27
N PRO A 24 -11.42 2.93 13.48
CA PRO A 24 -12.60 2.92 14.33
C PRO A 24 -13.70 3.89 13.87
N TYR A 25 -13.42 4.83 12.97
CA TYR A 25 -14.38 5.85 12.55
C TYR A 25 -15.12 5.44 11.28
N SER A 26 -14.41 4.94 10.26
CA SER A 26 -15.05 4.46 9.02
C SER A 26 -15.48 3.00 9.06
N HIS A 27 -14.89 2.20 9.95
CA HIS A 27 -14.99 0.73 9.93
C HIS A 27 -14.60 0.11 8.59
N PHE A 28 -13.67 0.77 7.88
CA PHE A 28 -13.20 0.38 6.56
C PHE A 28 -11.68 0.13 6.58
N PRO A 29 -11.23 -1.06 7.01
CA PRO A 29 -9.82 -1.41 6.99
C PRO A 29 -9.35 -1.64 5.55
N VAL A 30 -8.16 -1.12 5.25
CA VAL A 30 -7.49 -1.17 3.95
C VAL A 30 -6.04 -1.58 4.18
N GLY A 31 -5.54 -2.47 3.32
CA GLY A 31 -4.13 -2.86 3.29
C GLY A 31 -3.51 -2.67 1.92
N ALA A 32 -2.23 -2.32 1.89
CA ALA A 32 -1.45 -2.17 0.69
C ALA A 32 -0.10 -2.89 0.83
N ALA A 33 0.37 -3.50 -0.26
CA ALA A 33 1.67 -4.12 -0.37
C ALA A 33 2.33 -3.71 -1.69
N GLY A 34 3.62 -3.40 -1.64
CA GLY A 34 4.42 -2.93 -2.77
C GLY A 34 5.66 -3.79 -2.94
N LEU A 35 5.92 -4.22 -4.18
CA LEU A 35 7.18 -4.85 -4.57
C LEU A 35 8.16 -3.75 -4.95
N VAL A 36 9.34 -3.79 -4.36
CA VAL A 36 10.46 -2.86 -4.63
C VAL A 36 11.36 -3.46 -5.71
N ASP A 37 12.08 -2.63 -6.45
CA ASP A 37 13.00 -3.01 -7.54
C ASP A 37 14.16 -3.92 -7.11
N ASP A 38 14.47 -3.96 -5.80
CA ASP A 38 15.43 -4.89 -5.20
C ASP A 38 14.79 -6.19 -4.66
N GLY A 39 13.49 -6.39 -4.90
CA GLY A 39 12.75 -7.61 -4.56
C GLY A 39 12.12 -7.63 -3.17
N ARG A 40 12.33 -6.60 -2.34
CA ARG A 40 11.65 -6.49 -1.04
C ARG A 40 10.16 -6.24 -1.23
N VAL A 41 9.36 -6.72 -0.27
CA VAL A 41 7.94 -6.34 -0.15
C VAL A 41 7.78 -5.42 1.05
N VAL A 42 7.19 -4.26 0.83
CA VAL A 42 6.83 -3.29 1.88
C VAL A 42 5.32 -3.21 1.99
N VAL A 43 4.82 -3.00 3.21
CA VAL A 43 3.38 -3.08 3.51
C VAL A 43 2.91 -1.89 4.32
N GLY A 44 1.63 -1.56 4.22
CA GLY A 44 0.98 -0.54 5.02
C GLY A 44 -0.52 -0.79 5.18
N CYS A 45 -1.10 -0.24 6.23
CA CYS A 45 -2.55 -0.23 6.48
C CYS A 45 -3.01 1.19 6.79
N ASN A 46 -4.31 1.47 6.65
CA ASN A 46 -4.83 2.78 7.00
C ASN A 46 -4.83 3.00 8.53
N VAL A 47 -4.49 4.22 8.91
CA VAL A 47 -4.50 4.68 10.30
C VAL A 47 -5.32 5.95 10.36
N GLU A 48 -6.49 5.84 10.97
CA GLU A 48 -7.42 6.95 11.10
C GLU A 48 -7.12 7.84 12.31
N ASN A 49 -7.78 8.99 12.33
CA ASN A 49 -7.72 9.94 13.43
C ASN A 49 -9.07 10.63 13.56
N ALA A 50 -9.44 11.03 14.79
CA ALA A 50 -10.65 11.80 15.05
C ALA A 50 -10.70 13.10 14.23
N SER A 51 -9.54 13.73 14.01
CA SER A 51 -9.40 14.78 12.99
C SER A 51 -9.20 14.12 11.63
N HIS A 52 -10.28 13.97 10.87
CA HIS A 52 -10.28 13.17 9.62
C HIS A 52 -9.22 13.59 8.60
N GLY A 53 -8.75 14.84 8.62
CA GLY A 53 -7.67 15.31 7.74
C GLY A 53 -6.29 14.72 8.05
N LEU A 54 -6.11 14.12 9.22
CA LEU A 54 -4.87 13.44 9.65
C LEU A 54 -4.87 11.94 9.32
N GLY A 55 -5.98 11.40 8.81
CA GLY A 55 -6.07 10.00 8.43
C GLY A 55 -5.09 9.67 7.31
N LEU A 56 -4.37 8.56 7.44
CA LEU A 56 -3.42 8.07 6.45
C LEU A 56 -3.99 6.83 5.78
N CYS A 57 -3.99 6.82 4.45
CA CYS A 57 -4.33 5.64 3.67
C CYS A 57 -3.22 4.57 3.78
N ALA A 58 -3.56 3.33 3.40
CA ALA A 58 -2.63 2.21 3.47
C ALA A 58 -1.35 2.43 2.65
N GLU A 59 -1.49 3.07 1.48
CA GLU A 59 -0.40 3.40 0.57
C GLU A 59 0.59 4.40 1.20
N CYS A 60 0.11 5.32 2.04
CA CYS A 60 0.98 6.25 2.78
C CYS A 60 1.87 5.50 3.77
N GLY A 61 1.31 4.53 4.49
CA GLY A 61 2.07 3.66 5.40
C GLY A 61 3.08 2.80 4.64
N MET A 62 2.69 2.25 3.50
CA MET A 62 3.56 1.44 2.63
C MET A 62 4.74 2.25 2.10
N VAL A 63 4.55 3.50 1.65
CA VAL A 63 5.65 4.37 1.22
C VAL A 63 6.51 4.85 2.39
N SER A 64 5.92 5.05 3.57
CA SER A 64 6.71 5.30 4.78
C SER A 64 7.62 4.10 5.08
N ALA A 65 7.12 2.87 4.93
CA ALA A 65 7.90 1.64 5.07
C ALA A 65 8.95 1.47 3.97
N LEU A 66 8.67 1.88 2.72
CA LEU A 66 9.64 1.93 1.63
C LEU A 66 10.86 2.75 2.04
N HIS A 67 10.67 4.00 2.46
CA HIS A 67 11.78 4.86 2.84
C HIS A 67 12.48 4.39 4.12
N ALA A 68 11.73 3.95 5.13
CA ALA A 68 12.31 3.45 6.37
C ALA A 68 13.18 2.19 6.17
N SER A 69 12.91 1.40 5.13
CA SER A 69 13.65 0.19 4.80
C SER A 69 14.78 0.40 3.79
N GLY A 70 15.06 1.64 3.38
CA GLY A 70 16.19 1.98 2.49
C GLY A 70 15.81 2.62 1.15
N GLY A 71 14.52 2.91 0.92
CA GLY A 71 14.04 3.50 -0.33
C GLY A 71 14.01 2.51 -1.48
N GLY A 72 14.23 3.00 -2.70
CA GLY A 72 14.12 2.25 -3.95
C GLY A 72 12.89 2.65 -4.77
N ARG A 73 12.58 1.87 -5.80
CA ARG A 73 11.44 2.14 -6.70
C ARG A 73 10.39 1.05 -6.57
N LEU A 74 9.13 1.44 -6.41
CA LEU A 74 8.01 0.51 -6.50
C LEU A 74 7.84 0.02 -7.94
N VAL A 75 7.75 -1.29 -8.13
CA VAL A 75 7.55 -1.94 -9.43
C VAL A 75 6.18 -2.61 -9.56
N ALA A 76 5.52 -2.90 -8.44
CA ALA A 76 4.15 -3.41 -8.40
C ALA A 76 3.49 -3.04 -7.07
N VAL A 77 2.18 -2.83 -7.07
CA VAL A 77 1.41 -2.54 -5.85
C VAL A 77 0.07 -3.29 -5.88
N ALA A 78 -0.31 -3.87 -4.76
CA ALA A 78 -1.64 -4.40 -4.50
C ALA A 78 -2.28 -3.64 -3.33
N CYS A 79 -3.54 -3.23 -3.50
CA CYS A 79 -4.34 -2.60 -2.45
C CYS A 79 -5.64 -3.39 -2.31
N VAL A 80 -6.08 -3.64 -1.07
CA VAL A 80 -7.26 -4.46 -0.77
C VAL A 80 -8.16 -3.83 0.29
N ASP A 81 -9.46 -4.08 0.16
CA ASP A 81 -10.47 -3.73 1.15
C ASP A 81 -10.64 -4.81 2.22
N ARG A 82 -11.52 -4.57 3.21
CA ARG A 82 -11.87 -5.47 4.31
C ARG A 82 -12.21 -6.92 3.93
N SER A 83 -12.64 -7.15 2.68
CA SER A 83 -13.02 -8.46 2.14
C SER A 83 -11.86 -9.13 1.40
N GLY A 84 -10.67 -8.54 1.43
CA GLY A 84 -9.50 -8.94 0.64
C GLY A 84 -9.66 -8.67 -0.85
N GLN A 85 -10.67 -7.89 -1.27
CA GLN A 85 -10.91 -7.61 -2.68
C GLN A 85 -10.06 -6.45 -3.15
N PRO A 86 -9.61 -6.45 -4.43
CA PRO A 86 -8.85 -5.33 -4.98
C PRO A 86 -9.56 -3.99 -4.79
N LEU A 87 -8.82 -3.01 -4.28
CA LEU A 87 -9.30 -1.64 -4.05
C LEU A 87 -8.45 -0.65 -4.84
N MET A 88 -9.11 0.35 -5.44
CA MET A 88 -8.39 1.38 -6.20
C MET A 88 -7.89 2.51 -5.28
N PRO A 89 -6.63 2.93 -5.40
CA PRO A 89 -6.08 4.05 -4.64
C PRO A 89 -6.84 5.36 -4.86
N CYS A 90 -6.99 6.13 -3.77
CA CYS A 90 -7.56 7.48 -3.84
C CYS A 90 -6.63 8.44 -4.61
N GLY A 91 -7.15 9.60 -5.03
CA GLY A 91 -6.38 10.55 -5.86
C GLY A 91 -5.06 11.01 -5.23
N ARG A 92 -5.02 11.19 -3.91
CA ARG A 92 -3.79 11.53 -3.16
C ARG A 92 -2.78 10.39 -3.24
N CYS A 93 -3.22 9.16 -3.00
CA CYS A 93 -2.35 7.99 -3.04
C CYS A 93 -1.80 7.72 -4.44
N ARG A 94 -2.57 7.98 -5.50
CA ARG A 94 -2.06 7.88 -6.88
C ARG A 94 -0.86 8.79 -7.11
N GLN A 95 -0.85 10.02 -6.59
CA GLN A 95 0.32 10.90 -6.71
C GLN A 95 1.54 10.35 -5.94
N LEU A 96 1.31 9.82 -4.75
CA LEU A 96 2.35 9.19 -3.94
C LEU A 96 2.93 7.92 -4.61
N LEU A 97 2.08 7.11 -5.26
CA LEU A 97 2.52 5.95 -6.04
C LEU A 97 3.28 6.37 -7.30
N TRP A 98 2.82 7.41 -8.00
CA TRP A 98 3.51 7.95 -9.17
C TRP A 98 4.92 8.44 -8.83
N GLU A 99 5.08 9.16 -7.72
CA GLU A 99 6.39 9.64 -7.26
C GLU A 99 7.36 8.47 -6.97
N ASN A 100 6.87 7.40 -6.35
CA ASN A 100 7.70 6.29 -5.87
C ASN A 100 7.85 5.13 -6.86
N GLY A 101 7.05 5.09 -7.93
CA GLY A 101 7.07 4.01 -8.93
C GLY A 101 6.99 4.45 -10.38
N GLY A 102 6.84 5.75 -10.64
CA GLY A 102 6.85 6.35 -11.97
C GLY A 102 5.71 5.89 -12.90
N PRO A 103 5.80 6.25 -14.19
CA PRO A 103 4.73 6.03 -15.18
C PRO A 103 4.37 4.59 -15.47
N ALA A 104 5.27 3.65 -15.21
CA ALA A 104 5.03 2.24 -15.46
C ALA A 104 4.32 1.52 -14.30
N LEU A 105 4.13 2.18 -13.14
CA LEU A 105 3.46 1.57 -11.98
C LEU A 105 1.94 1.67 -12.04
N LEU A 106 1.39 2.77 -12.59
CA LEU A 106 -0.03 3.12 -12.54
C LEU A 106 -0.76 2.89 -13.88
#